data_AF-A0A6N7I990-F1
#
_entry.id   AF-A0A6N7I990-F1
#
_cell.length_a   1.000
_cell.length_b   1.000
_cell.length_c   1.000
_cell.angle_alpha   90.00
_cell.angle_beta   90.00
_cell.angle_gamma   90.00
#
_symmetry.space_group_name_H-M   'P 1'
#
loop_
_entity.id
_entity.type
_entity.pdbx_description
1 polymer ?
#
loop_
_entity_poly.entity_id
_entity_poly.type
_entity_poly.pdbx_seq_one_letter_code
_entity_poly.pdbx_strand_id
1 'polypeptide(L)'
;MTDREAGRPAGGLGVKVLGTSEVGGSYRVGVAVPDARYHLHVPGVTGTGKTTLISNMILGDAAAGRGAVGIDPRGDMVTDLLERLPASVAGRLVVVDPAETTAPAGLNALEGEDTELAADQVVTVLRRVFAAWWGPRMDDILRCACLTLTHAHEATLADIPRLLTDQAARAPLVVAARADASLRSFWDWYEGLSEVGQANAAGPVLSKLRAVLSRRFVADLLGCSRSTFDMGRILDGGLLLARLPKGVLGEETARLVGSLIVARVWQATLARARIPEPERRDAGLYVDEAQNFLHLPGALEDILAEAAVTGCRWC
;
A
#
# COMPACT_ATOMS: atom_id res chain seq x y z
N MET A 1 32.97 -35.07 -16.58
CA MET A 1 31.96 -34.13 -17.10
C MET A 1 30.64 -34.56 -16.48
N THR A 2 30.43 -34.14 -15.23
CA THR A 2 29.47 -34.74 -14.29
C THR A 2 28.38 -33.73 -13.95
N ASP A 3 27.15 -34.05 -14.37
CA ASP A 3 25.93 -34.04 -13.55
C ASP A 3 25.65 -32.83 -12.63
N ARG A 4 25.95 -31.60 -13.08
CA ARG A 4 25.64 -30.34 -12.34
C ARG A 4 24.54 -29.47 -12.96
N GLU A 5 23.94 -29.90 -14.06
CA GLU A 5 22.92 -29.11 -14.80
C GLU A 5 21.47 -29.45 -14.43
N ALA A 6 21.21 -30.59 -13.77
CA ALA A 6 19.86 -31.14 -13.59
C ALA A 6 18.97 -30.47 -12.51
N GLY A 7 19.28 -29.28 -12.02
CA GLY A 7 18.55 -28.69 -10.88
C GLY A 7 18.45 -27.17 -10.83
N ARG A 8 18.75 -26.46 -11.93
CA ARG A 8 18.77 -24.99 -11.91
C ARG A 8 17.54 -24.41 -12.61
N PRO A 9 16.76 -23.54 -11.95
CA PRO A 9 15.65 -22.84 -12.60
C PRO A 9 16.20 -21.89 -13.69
N ALA A 10 16.11 -22.30 -14.96
CA ALA A 10 16.74 -21.58 -16.09
C ALA A 10 15.73 -20.83 -17.01
N GLY A 11 14.42 -20.96 -16.77
CA GLY A 11 13.38 -20.25 -17.53
C GLY A 11 12.00 -20.90 -17.47
N GLY A 12 11.02 -20.28 -18.13
CA GLY A 12 9.62 -20.74 -18.18
C GLY A 12 8.70 -20.01 -17.18
N LEU A 13 7.38 -20.26 -17.27
CA LEU A 13 6.37 -19.59 -16.45
C LEU A 13 6.54 -19.84 -14.95
N GLY A 14 7.19 -20.94 -14.55
CA GLY A 14 7.45 -21.29 -13.14
C GLY A 14 8.71 -20.68 -12.53
N VAL A 15 9.43 -19.80 -13.25
CA VAL A 15 10.71 -19.24 -12.80
C VAL A 15 10.71 -17.72 -12.93
N LYS A 16 11.16 -17.03 -11.87
CA LYS A 16 11.50 -15.60 -11.90
C LYS A 16 12.98 -15.48 -12.25
N VAL A 17 13.29 -15.00 -13.46
CA VAL A 17 14.67 -14.83 -13.94
C VAL A 17 15.32 -13.65 -13.23
N LEU A 18 16.47 -13.89 -12.60
CA LEU A 18 17.26 -12.86 -11.92
C LEU A 18 18.37 -12.30 -12.82
N GLY A 19 18.90 -13.09 -13.74
CA GLY A 19 19.95 -12.62 -14.66
C GLY A 19 20.60 -13.75 -15.44
N THR A 20 21.78 -13.48 -16.01
CA THR A 20 22.65 -14.46 -16.65
C THR A 20 23.94 -14.62 -15.86
N SER A 21 24.39 -15.85 -15.71
CA SER A 21 25.75 -16.13 -15.21
C SER A 21 26.72 -16.07 -16.37
N GLU A 22 27.85 -15.42 -16.17
CA GLU A 22 28.98 -15.41 -17.11
C GLU A 22 30.09 -16.38 -16.65
N VAL A 23 29.95 -17.00 -15.47
CA VAL A 23 30.95 -17.91 -14.90
C VAL A 23 30.60 -19.35 -15.28
N GLY A 24 31.48 -19.98 -16.08
CA GLY A 24 31.30 -21.37 -16.52
C GLY A 24 30.38 -21.54 -17.73
N GLY A 25 30.14 -20.47 -18.50
CA GLY A 25 29.26 -20.43 -19.67
C GLY A 25 28.07 -19.49 -19.46
N SER A 26 27.44 -19.04 -20.55
CA SER A 26 26.27 -18.16 -20.48
C SER A 26 24.99 -18.96 -20.24
N TYR A 27 24.42 -18.86 -19.03
CA TYR A 27 23.14 -19.49 -18.70
C TYR A 27 22.31 -18.59 -17.78
N ARG A 28 20.98 -18.77 -17.82
CA ARG A 28 20.06 -17.99 -17.00
C ARG A 28 20.05 -18.48 -15.55
N VAL A 29 20.00 -17.52 -14.64
CA VAL A 29 19.83 -17.72 -13.20
C VAL A 29 18.45 -17.21 -12.83
N GLY A 30 17.67 -18.03 -12.13
CA GLY A 30 16.36 -17.67 -11.65
C GLY A 30 16.01 -18.37 -10.34
N VAL A 31 14.92 -17.91 -9.73
CA VAL A 31 14.31 -18.48 -8.53
C VAL A 31 12.97 -19.09 -8.94
N ALA A 32 12.65 -20.28 -8.44
CA ALA A 32 11.35 -20.87 -8.73
C ALA A 32 10.25 -20.00 -8.09
N VAL A 33 9.12 -19.85 -8.78
CA VAL A 33 8.00 -19.04 -8.26
C VAL A 33 7.54 -19.48 -6.86
N PRO A 34 7.47 -20.79 -6.51
CA PRO A 34 7.18 -21.21 -5.15
C PRO A 34 8.21 -20.74 -4.12
N ASP A 35 9.50 -20.76 -4.48
CA ASP A 35 10.58 -20.33 -3.59
C ASP A 35 10.56 -18.81 -3.36
N ALA A 36 10.12 -18.05 -4.36
CA ALA A 36 10.01 -16.60 -4.25
C ALA A 36 8.97 -16.15 -3.21
N ARG A 37 8.06 -17.04 -2.78
CA ARG A 37 7.06 -16.77 -1.72
C ARG A 37 7.67 -16.60 -0.34
N TYR A 38 8.94 -16.97 -0.18
CA TYR A 38 9.71 -16.74 1.03
C TYR A 38 10.43 -15.39 1.03
N HIS A 39 10.04 -14.48 0.13
CA HIS A 39 10.54 -13.12 -0.05
C HIS A 39 11.97 -13.04 -0.57
N LEU A 40 12.26 -12.00 -1.35
CA LEU A 40 13.62 -11.73 -1.84
C LEU A 40 14.13 -10.40 -1.29
N HIS A 41 15.21 -10.46 -0.52
CA HIS A 41 15.94 -9.27 -0.11
C HIS A 41 17.13 -9.03 -1.06
N VAL A 42 17.15 -7.86 -1.70
CA VAL A 42 18.21 -7.47 -2.65
C VAL A 42 19.05 -6.34 -2.05
N PRO A 43 20.09 -6.64 -1.25
CA PRO A 43 20.96 -5.63 -0.68
C PRO A 43 21.91 -5.06 -1.75
N GLY A 44 22.26 -3.78 -1.63
CA GLY A 44 23.27 -3.16 -2.49
C GLY A 44 23.28 -1.65 -2.36
N VAL A 45 24.39 -1.02 -2.74
CA VAL A 45 24.49 0.45 -2.81
C VAL A 45 23.79 1.00 -4.05
N THR A 46 23.56 2.31 -4.12
CA THR A 46 22.96 2.94 -5.32
C THR A 46 23.85 2.69 -6.54
N GLY A 47 23.24 2.45 -7.70
CA GLY A 47 23.95 2.23 -8.97
C GLY A 47 24.38 0.78 -9.26
N THR A 48 24.07 -0.17 -8.38
CA THR A 48 24.45 -1.60 -8.58
C THR A 48 23.45 -2.44 -9.37
N GLY A 49 22.46 -1.81 -10.01
CA GLY A 49 21.46 -2.51 -10.83
C GLY A 49 20.27 -3.13 -10.07
N LYS A 50 20.05 -2.78 -8.79
CA LYS A 50 18.88 -3.25 -8.01
C LYS A 50 17.55 -2.93 -8.69
N THR A 51 17.38 -1.68 -9.10
CA THR A 51 16.17 -1.21 -9.79
C THR A 51 15.97 -1.96 -11.10
N THR A 52 17.04 -2.21 -11.85
CA THR A 52 17.00 -3.02 -13.08
C THR A 52 16.55 -4.46 -12.81
N LEU A 53 17.05 -5.09 -11.74
CA LEU A 53 16.62 -6.43 -11.32
C LEU A 53 15.12 -6.43 -10.99
N ILE A 54 14.67 -5.47 -10.17
CA ILE A 54 13.26 -5.33 -9.79
C ILE A 54 12.38 -5.11 -11.04
N SER A 55 12.75 -4.20 -11.94
CA SER A 55 12.01 -3.98 -13.19
C SER A 55 11.90 -5.25 -14.02
N ASN A 56 12.98 -6.03 -14.15
CA ASN A 56 12.96 -7.28 -14.90
C ASN A 56 12.05 -8.33 -14.26
N MET A 57 11.98 -8.39 -12.93
CA MET A 57 11.06 -9.28 -12.23
C MET A 57 9.59 -8.87 -12.44
N ILE A 58 9.28 -7.56 -12.39
CA ILE A 58 7.95 -7.03 -12.69
C ILE A 58 7.55 -7.37 -14.13
N LEU A 59 8.43 -7.14 -15.10
CA LEU A 59 8.18 -7.49 -16.51
C LEU A 59 7.98 -9.00 -16.70
N GLY A 60 8.73 -9.82 -15.98
CA GLY A 60 8.56 -11.28 -15.98
C GLY A 60 7.20 -11.71 -15.44
N ASP A 61 6.72 -11.10 -14.36
CA ASP A 61 5.39 -11.35 -13.81
C ASP A 61 4.29 -10.87 -14.75
N ALA A 62 4.44 -9.67 -15.31
CA ALA A 62 3.52 -9.14 -16.31
C ALA A 62 3.41 -10.09 -17.51
N ALA A 63 4.54 -10.54 -18.07
CA ALA A 63 4.56 -11.46 -19.20
C ALA A 63 3.94 -12.83 -18.88
N ALA A 64 4.08 -13.30 -17.65
CA ALA A 64 3.50 -14.56 -17.19
C ALA A 64 2.04 -14.46 -16.72
N GLY A 65 1.43 -13.27 -16.80
CA GLY A 65 0.05 -13.04 -16.33
C GLY A 65 -0.12 -13.09 -14.81
N ARG A 66 0.97 -12.94 -14.06
CA ARG A 66 0.95 -12.85 -12.60
C ARG A 66 0.66 -11.42 -12.14
N GLY A 67 0.14 -11.31 -10.92
CA GLY A 67 -0.10 -10.01 -10.30
C GLY A 67 1.23 -9.34 -9.93
N ALA A 68 1.35 -8.03 -10.11
CA ALA A 68 2.54 -7.31 -9.63
C ALA A 68 2.19 -5.90 -9.14
N VAL A 69 2.75 -5.53 -8.00
CA VAL A 69 2.69 -4.17 -7.45
C VAL A 69 4.11 -3.63 -7.38
N GLY A 70 4.39 -2.51 -8.03
CA GLY A 70 5.69 -1.84 -8.01
C GLY A 70 5.60 -0.48 -7.32
N ILE A 71 6.44 -0.21 -6.33
CA ILE A 71 6.52 1.09 -5.65
C ILE A 71 7.91 1.69 -5.89
N ASP A 72 7.92 2.91 -6.44
CA ASP A 72 9.11 3.60 -6.89
C ASP A 72 9.25 4.98 -6.23
N PRO A 73 10.14 5.14 -5.22
CA PRO A 73 10.40 6.43 -4.56
C PRO A 73 11.16 7.45 -5.44
N ARG A 74 11.75 7.02 -6.56
CA ARG A 74 12.59 7.85 -7.44
C ARG A 74 11.84 8.27 -8.69
N GLY A 75 11.05 7.36 -9.25
CA GLY A 75 10.16 7.55 -10.38
C GLY A 75 10.72 7.12 -11.73
N ASP A 76 12.01 6.79 -11.81
CA ASP A 76 12.69 6.31 -13.01
C ASP A 76 12.31 4.86 -13.34
N MET A 77 12.15 4.00 -12.33
CA MET A 77 11.73 2.61 -12.50
C MET A 77 10.38 2.49 -13.19
N VAL A 78 9.37 3.23 -12.71
CA VAL A 78 8.01 3.16 -13.30
C VAL A 78 8.00 3.72 -14.71
N THR A 79 8.76 4.80 -14.97
CA THR A 79 8.86 5.38 -16.32
C THR A 79 9.45 4.35 -17.30
N ASP A 80 10.56 3.70 -16.94
CA ASP A 80 11.18 2.63 -17.73
C ASP A 80 10.23 1.44 -17.95
N LEU A 81 9.50 1.03 -16.91
CA LEU A 81 8.53 -0.06 -17.01
C LEU A 81 7.41 0.25 -18.00
N LEU A 82 6.86 1.47 -17.97
CA LEU A 82 5.78 1.88 -18.87
C LEU A 82 6.20 1.86 -20.35
N GLU A 83 7.48 2.16 -20.64
CA GLU A 83 8.03 2.07 -22.01
C GLU A 83 8.23 0.63 -22.48
N ARG A 84 8.44 -0.31 -21.55
CA ARG A 84 8.82 -1.70 -21.85
C ARG A 84 7.64 -2.69 -21.74
N LEU A 85 6.58 -2.33 -21.02
CA LEU A 85 5.40 -3.18 -20.87
C LEU A 85 4.67 -3.31 -22.21
N PRO A 86 4.25 -4.53 -22.60
CA PRO A 86 3.54 -4.71 -23.85
C PRO A 86 2.14 -4.11 -23.76
N ALA A 87 1.65 -3.50 -24.85
CA ALA A 87 0.34 -2.86 -24.90
C ALA A 87 -0.82 -3.77 -24.47
N SER A 88 -0.65 -5.10 -24.57
CA SER A 88 -1.62 -6.09 -24.11
C SER A 88 -1.94 -6.04 -22.61
N VAL A 89 -1.09 -5.42 -21.78
CA VAL A 89 -1.35 -5.27 -20.34
C VAL A 89 -2.11 -4.00 -19.98
N ALA A 90 -2.31 -3.07 -20.93
CA ALA A 90 -2.91 -1.76 -20.65
C ALA A 90 -4.27 -1.86 -19.96
N GLY A 91 -5.12 -2.82 -20.35
CA GLY A 91 -6.45 -3.02 -19.76
C GLY A 91 -6.44 -3.58 -18.33
N ARG A 92 -5.28 -3.95 -17.79
CA ARG A 92 -5.11 -4.48 -16.42
C ARG A 92 -4.02 -3.76 -15.64
N LEU A 93 -3.59 -2.59 -16.11
CA LEU A 93 -2.55 -1.76 -15.50
C LEU A 93 -3.18 -0.55 -14.82
N VAL A 94 -2.83 -0.35 -13.55
CA VAL A 94 -3.14 0.84 -12.77
C VAL A 94 -1.85 1.60 -12.54
N VAL A 95 -1.87 2.91 -12.80
CA VAL A 95 -0.74 3.79 -12.53
C VAL A 95 -1.15 4.79 -11.45
N VAL A 96 -0.40 4.82 -10.37
CA VAL A 96 -0.53 5.83 -9.31
C VAL A 96 0.65 6.80 -9.48
N ASP A 97 0.42 7.91 -10.17
CA ASP A 97 1.45 8.91 -10.48
C ASP A 97 0.87 10.33 -10.25
N PRO A 98 1.55 11.22 -9.50
CA PRO A 98 1.13 12.61 -9.37
C PRO A 98 1.07 13.40 -10.68
N ALA A 99 1.69 12.92 -11.76
CA ALA A 99 1.61 13.53 -13.08
C ALA A 99 0.37 13.07 -13.90
N GLU A 100 -0.34 12.03 -13.46
CA GLU A 100 -1.55 11.54 -14.14
C GLU A 100 -2.74 12.46 -13.85
N THR A 101 -3.39 12.96 -14.91
CA THR A 101 -4.49 13.94 -14.82
C THR A 101 -5.73 13.56 -15.64
N THR A 102 -5.62 12.59 -16.54
CA THR A 102 -6.71 12.13 -17.39
C THR A 102 -7.56 11.08 -16.67
N ALA A 103 -6.90 10.14 -15.99
CA ALA A 103 -7.55 9.08 -15.22
C ALA A 103 -6.80 8.86 -13.89
N PRO A 104 -6.80 9.86 -12.98
CA PRO A 104 -6.08 9.75 -11.72
C PRO A 104 -6.60 8.59 -10.88
N ALA A 105 -5.68 7.82 -10.31
CA ALA A 105 -6.04 6.75 -9.39
C ALA A 105 -6.59 7.34 -8.08
N GLY A 106 -7.69 6.77 -7.61
CA GLY A 106 -8.28 6.98 -6.29
C GLY A 106 -8.20 5.71 -5.44
N LEU A 107 -7.91 5.89 -4.15
CA LEU A 107 -7.82 4.86 -3.12
C LEU A 107 -8.59 5.34 -1.88
N ASN A 108 -9.70 4.68 -1.56
CA ASN A 108 -10.34 4.88 -0.27
C ASN A 108 -9.64 4.00 0.78
N ALA A 109 -8.85 4.62 1.65
CA ALA A 109 -8.12 3.89 2.69
C ALA A 109 -9.02 3.34 3.81
N LEU A 110 -10.26 3.83 3.93
CA LEU A 110 -11.26 3.36 4.90
C LEU A 110 -12.18 2.27 4.30
N GLU A 111 -12.03 1.95 3.02
CA GLU A 111 -12.83 0.92 2.35
C GLU A 111 -12.30 -0.49 2.64
N GLY A 112 -13.19 -1.43 2.93
CA GLY A 112 -12.83 -2.84 3.14
C GLY A 112 -14.04 -3.66 3.58
N GLU A 113 -13.88 -4.98 3.61
CA GLU A 113 -14.88 -5.87 4.21
C GLU A 113 -14.95 -5.69 5.74
N ASP A 114 -13.78 -5.50 6.36
CA ASP A 114 -13.64 -5.12 7.76
C ASP A 114 -13.18 -3.66 7.83
N THR A 115 -14.14 -2.77 8.04
CA THR A 115 -13.89 -1.32 8.07
C THR A 115 -13.16 -0.89 9.34
N GLU A 116 -13.30 -1.62 10.45
CA GLU A 116 -12.56 -1.32 11.70
C GLU A 116 -11.08 -1.63 11.50
N LEU A 117 -10.77 -2.78 10.90
CA LEU A 117 -9.40 -3.13 10.53
C LEU A 117 -8.80 -2.11 9.56
N ALA A 118 -9.57 -1.62 8.57
CA ALA A 118 -9.11 -0.57 7.67
C ALA A 118 -8.77 0.73 8.42
N ALA A 119 -9.64 1.17 9.34
CA ALA A 119 -9.39 2.35 10.18
C ALA A 119 -8.12 2.19 11.02
N ASP A 120 -7.94 1.04 11.68
CA ASP A 120 -6.78 0.73 12.51
C ASP A 120 -5.45 0.73 11.72
N GLN A 121 -5.51 0.31 10.47
CA GLN A 121 -4.36 0.34 9.55
C GLN A 121 -3.98 1.75 9.16
N VAL A 122 -4.96 2.59 8.82
CA VAL A 122 -4.71 4.00 8.52
C VAL A 122 -4.06 4.69 9.73
N VAL A 123 -4.61 4.48 10.93
CA VAL A 123 -4.03 5.02 12.18
C VAL A 123 -2.60 4.51 12.37
N THR A 124 -2.35 3.22 12.14
CA THR A 124 -1.01 2.63 12.30
C THR A 124 -0.01 3.19 11.31
N VAL A 125 -0.39 3.34 10.03
CA VAL A 125 0.46 3.92 9.00
C VAL A 125 0.80 5.36 9.34
N LEU A 126 -0.20 6.18 9.67
CA LEU A 126 0.01 7.58 10.06
C LEU A 126 0.89 7.69 11.32
N ARG A 127 0.65 6.85 12.34
CA ARG A 127 1.48 6.78 13.55
C ARG A 127 2.94 6.53 13.23
N ARG A 128 3.23 5.57 12.35
CA ARG A 128 4.59 5.21 12.00
C ARG A 128 5.27 6.26 11.13
N VAL A 129 4.55 6.84 10.16
CA VAL A 129 5.05 7.93 9.33
C VAL A 129 5.41 9.15 10.18
N PHE A 130 4.60 9.48 11.19
CA PHE A 130 4.76 10.65 12.05
C PHE A 130 5.28 10.33 13.46
N ALA A 131 5.98 9.21 13.64
CA ALA A 131 6.33 8.65 14.95
C ALA A 131 6.99 9.65 15.91
N ALA A 132 7.84 10.55 15.40
CA ALA A 132 8.54 11.56 16.21
C ALA A 132 7.61 12.57 16.91
N TRP A 133 6.37 12.74 16.43
CA TRP A 133 5.40 13.72 16.93
C TRP A 133 4.09 13.07 17.36
N TRP A 134 4.05 11.74 17.44
CA TRP A 134 2.84 10.99 17.75
C TRP A 134 2.65 10.84 19.25
N GLY A 135 1.46 11.16 19.74
CA GLY A 135 1.12 11.03 21.15
C GLY A 135 -0.19 10.25 21.36
N PRO A 136 -0.43 9.70 22.57
CA PRO A 136 -1.63 8.89 22.85
C PRO A 136 -2.94 9.60 22.50
N ARG A 137 -3.02 10.91 22.77
CA ARG A 137 -4.20 11.72 22.44
C ARG A 137 -4.44 11.86 20.93
N MET A 138 -3.36 11.97 20.15
CA MET A 138 -3.47 12.04 18.70
C MET A 138 -3.94 10.70 18.13
N ASP A 139 -3.44 9.59 18.68
CA ASP A 139 -3.86 8.23 18.32
C ASP A 139 -5.37 8.04 18.54
N ASP A 140 -5.83 8.36 19.75
CA ASP A 140 -7.22 8.18 20.16
C ASP A 140 -8.20 9.02 19.31
N ILE A 141 -7.90 10.31 19.13
CA ILE A 141 -8.73 11.21 18.31
C ILE A 141 -8.78 10.75 16.87
N LEU A 142 -7.64 10.37 16.27
CA LEU A 142 -7.60 9.94 14.89
C LEU A 142 -8.35 8.61 14.70
N ARG A 143 -8.17 7.66 15.64
CA ARG A 143 -8.86 6.37 15.60
C ARG A 143 -10.36 6.55 15.69
N CYS A 144 -10.85 7.31 16.67
CA CYS A 144 -12.27 7.61 16.81
C CYS A 144 -12.82 8.35 15.58
N ALA A 145 -12.04 9.26 14.98
CA ALA A 145 -12.42 9.91 13.73
C ALA A 145 -12.53 8.93 12.57
N CYS A 146 -11.54 8.05 12.36
CA CYS A 146 -11.58 7.05 11.30
C CYS A 146 -12.76 6.09 11.48
N LEU A 147 -12.95 5.53 12.68
CA LEU A 147 -14.07 4.64 13.01
C LEU A 147 -15.43 5.35 12.87
N THR A 148 -15.55 6.62 13.22
CA THR A 148 -16.80 7.36 12.99
C THR A 148 -17.13 7.45 11.50
N LEU A 149 -16.12 7.63 10.65
CA LEU A 149 -16.30 7.72 9.20
C LEU A 149 -16.65 6.37 8.56
N THR A 150 -16.32 5.23 9.17
CA THR A 150 -16.72 3.92 8.61
C THR A 150 -18.24 3.68 8.70
N HIS A 151 -18.95 4.36 9.60
CA HIS A 151 -20.40 4.33 9.70
C HIS A 151 -21.10 5.24 8.68
N ALA A 152 -20.35 6.06 7.94
CA ALA A 152 -20.89 7.03 7.00
C ALA A 152 -20.81 6.51 5.56
N HIS A 153 -21.84 6.79 4.77
CA HIS A 153 -21.83 6.46 3.36
C HIS A 153 -20.84 7.39 2.64
N GLU A 154 -19.97 6.82 1.79
CA GLU A 154 -19.03 7.59 0.94
C GLU A 154 -17.99 8.45 1.68
N ALA A 155 -17.71 8.17 2.95
CA ALA A 155 -16.69 8.88 3.69
C ALA A 155 -15.26 8.47 3.30
N THR A 156 -14.34 9.43 3.49
CA THR A 156 -12.94 9.35 3.07
C THR A 156 -12.02 9.86 4.17
N LEU A 157 -10.72 9.56 4.06
CA LEU A 157 -9.73 10.10 4.99
C LEU A 157 -9.68 11.64 4.95
N ALA A 158 -10.05 12.23 3.81
CA ALA A 158 -10.09 13.69 3.62
C ALA A 158 -11.23 14.38 4.38
N ASP A 159 -12.20 13.63 4.93
CA ASP A 159 -13.32 14.17 5.71
C ASP A 159 -12.97 14.41 7.18
N ILE A 160 -11.89 13.82 7.69
CA ILE A 160 -11.49 13.94 9.11
C ILE A 160 -11.35 15.40 9.55
N PRO A 161 -10.68 16.30 8.80
CA PRO A 161 -10.60 17.70 9.19
C PRO A 161 -11.96 18.32 9.44
N ARG A 162 -12.91 18.10 8.52
CA ARG A 162 -14.27 18.65 8.62
C ARG A 162 -15.04 18.01 9.78
N LEU A 163 -14.91 16.70 9.99
CA LEU A 163 -15.50 16.00 11.13
C LEU A 163 -15.05 16.60 12.48
N LEU A 164 -13.77 16.95 12.60
CA LEU A 164 -13.23 17.50 13.84
C LEU A 164 -13.57 18.99 14.03
N THR A 165 -13.65 19.79 12.97
CA THR A 165 -13.78 21.26 13.10
C THR A 165 -15.18 21.81 12.85
N ASP A 166 -16.04 21.12 12.10
CA ASP A 166 -17.37 21.59 11.70
C ASP A 166 -18.46 20.78 12.40
N GLN A 167 -19.11 21.40 13.39
CA GLN A 167 -20.18 20.77 14.16
C GLN A 167 -21.38 20.38 13.29
N ALA A 168 -21.74 21.17 12.29
CA ALA A 168 -22.90 20.90 11.44
C ALA A 168 -22.64 19.67 10.55
N ALA A 169 -21.41 19.54 10.04
CA ALA A 169 -20.99 18.35 9.30
C ALA A 169 -20.81 17.11 10.18
N ARG A 170 -20.33 17.31 11.42
CA ARG A 170 -20.10 16.23 12.39
C ARG A 170 -21.39 15.59 12.87
N ALA A 171 -22.41 16.39 13.20
CA ALA A 171 -23.64 15.93 13.84
C ALA A 171 -24.28 14.68 13.19
N PRO A 172 -24.53 14.61 11.87
CA PRO A 172 -25.11 13.41 11.26
C PRO A 172 -24.20 12.17 11.36
N LEU A 173 -22.88 12.36 11.26
CA LEU A 173 -21.89 11.26 11.33
C LEU A 173 -21.83 10.68 12.74
N VAL A 174 -21.85 11.54 13.76
CA VAL A 174 -21.88 11.13 15.17
C VAL A 174 -23.17 10.39 15.49
N VAL A 175 -24.32 10.85 14.97
CA VAL A 175 -25.59 10.13 15.15
C VAL A 175 -25.53 8.72 14.58
N ALA A 176 -24.93 8.53 13.41
CA ALA A 176 -24.77 7.20 12.80
C ALA A 176 -23.81 6.30 13.62
N ALA A 177 -22.70 6.87 14.11
CA ALA A 177 -21.70 6.15 14.89
C ALA A 177 -22.08 5.90 16.36
N ARG A 178 -23.10 6.62 16.88
CA ARG A 178 -23.51 6.55 18.30
C ARG A 178 -24.02 5.17 18.71
N ALA A 179 -24.27 4.21 17.82
CA ALA A 179 -24.58 2.84 18.23
C ALA A 179 -23.41 2.19 19.01
N ASP A 180 -22.17 2.56 18.67
CA ASP A 180 -20.97 2.12 19.36
C ASP A 180 -20.77 2.87 20.69
N ALA A 181 -20.60 2.13 21.80
CA ALA A 181 -20.46 2.71 23.13
C ALA A 181 -19.14 3.49 23.34
N SER A 182 -18.06 3.05 22.68
CA SER A 182 -16.76 3.70 22.74
C SER A 182 -16.79 5.04 21.99
N LEU A 183 -17.34 5.06 20.77
CA LEU A 183 -17.47 6.28 19.97
C LEU A 183 -18.44 7.26 20.63
N ARG A 184 -19.53 6.78 21.23
CA ARG A 184 -20.45 7.62 22.03
C ARG A 184 -19.71 8.34 23.16
N SER A 185 -18.92 7.60 23.94
CA SER A 185 -18.16 8.17 25.07
C SER A 185 -17.12 9.19 24.60
N PHE A 186 -16.43 8.92 23.49
CA PHE A 186 -15.50 9.85 22.88
C PHE A 186 -16.19 11.14 22.44
N TRP A 187 -17.30 11.05 21.71
CA TRP A 187 -18.00 12.22 21.20
C TRP A 187 -18.66 13.03 22.31
N ASP A 188 -19.21 12.40 23.36
CA ASP A 188 -19.74 13.11 24.52
C ASP A 188 -18.63 13.92 25.24
N TRP A 189 -17.41 13.39 25.33
CA TRP A 189 -16.25 14.15 25.81
C TRP A 189 -15.88 15.29 24.86
N TYR A 190 -15.70 15.01 23.57
CA TYR A 190 -15.24 15.99 22.58
C TYR A 190 -16.22 17.15 22.41
N GLU A 191 -17.52 16.86 22.34
CA GLU A 191 -18.60 17.85 22.23
C GLU A 191 -18.83 18.63 23.54
N GLY A 192 -18.42 18.06 24.69
CA GLY A 192 -18.41 18.76 25.98
C GLY A 192 -17.29 19.79 26.16
N LEU A 193 -16.27 19.78 25.28
CA LEU A 193 -15.21 20.79 25.28
C LEU A 193 -15.72 22.13 24.70
N SER A 194 -15.15 23.24 25.16
CA SER A 194 -15.30 24.53 24.49
C SER A 194 -14.73 24.49 23.06
N GLU A 195 -15.11 25.42 22.20
CA GLU A 195 -14.55 25.52 20.84
C GLU A 195 -13.01 25.58 20.84
N VAL A 196 -12.43 26.35 21.79
CA VAL A 196 -10.98 26.43 22.00
C VAL A 196 -10.43 25.07 22.46
N GLY A 197 -11.15 24.36 23.33
CA GLY A 197 -10.79 23.02 23.77
C GLY A 197 -10.78 22.00 22.63
N GLN A 198 -11.79 22.03 21.75
CA GLN A 198 -11.87 21.18 20.55
C GLN A 198 -10.73 21.47 19.58
N ALA A 199 -10.45 22.75 19.31
CA ALA A 199 -9.36 23.18 18.45
C ALA A 199 -7.98 22.73 19.00
N ASN A 200 -7.76 22.86 20.30
CA ASN A 200 -6.52 22.40 20.94
C ASN A 200 -6.38 20.87 20.92
N ALA A 201 -7.49 20.14 21.11
CA ALA A 201 -7.49 18.68 21.06
C ALA A 201 -7.20 18.15 19.64
N ALA A 202 -7.89 18.69 18.63
CA ALA A 202 -7.76 18.24 17.24
C ALA A 202 -6.53 18.81 16.52
N GLY A 203 -6.00 19.96 16.96
CA GLY A 203 -4.91 20.69 16.31
C GLY A 203 -3.72 19.82 15.87
N PRO A 204 -3.18 18.93 16.73
CA PRO A 204 -2.11 18.02 16.34
C PRO A 204 -2.48 17.07 15.18
N VAL A 205 -3.67 16.46 15.22
CA VAL A 205 -4.17 15.58 14.14
C VAL A 205 -4.33 16.39 12.85
N LEU A 206 -4.98 17.55 12.93
CA LEU A 206 -5.22 18.45 11.80
C LEU A 206 -3.92 18.93 11.15
N SER A 207 -2.89 19.20 11.95
CA SER A 207 -1.57 19.61 11.46
C SER A 207 -0.93 18.51 10.61
N LYS A 208 -0.95 17.26 11.09
CA LYS A 208 -0.38 16.11 10.36
C LYS A 208 -1.17 15.75 9.12
N LEU A 209 -2.50 15.75 9.18
CA LEU A 209 -3.33 15.55 8.00
C LEU A 209 -3.12 16.64 6.96
N ARG A 210 -2.96 17.91 7.36
CA ARG A 210 -2.65 19.01 6.43
C ARG A 210 -1.28 18.85 5.76
N ALA A 211 -0.28 18.32 6.46
CA ALA A 211 1.04 18.08 5.88
C ALA A 211 0.99 17.12 4.67
N VAL A 212 -0.01 16.23 4.61
CA VAL A 212 -0.17 15.25 3.53
C VAL A 212 -1.30 15.60 2.57
N LEU A 213 -2.48 16.00 3.06
CA LEU A 213 -3.67 16.31 2.26
C LEU A 213 -3.59 17.68 1.56
N SER A 214 -2.66 18.55 1.93
CA SER A 214 -2.51 19.86 1.23
C SER A 214 -2.02 19.72 -0.21
N ARG A 215 -1.48 18.56 -0.58
CA ARG A 215 -1.05 18.28 -1.95
C ARG A 215 -2.22 17.74 -2.76
N ARG A 216 -2.50 18.40 -3.90
CA ARG A 216 -3.58 18.01 -4.83
C ARG A 216 -3.59 16.51 -5.11
N PHE A 217 -2.45 15.92 -5.49
CA PHE A 217 -2.34 14.48 -5.73
C PHE A 217 -2.87 13.61 -4.57
N VAL A 218 -2.53 13.95 -3.33
CA VAL A 218 -2.96 13.16 -2.16
C VAL A 218 -4.43 13.40 -1.84
N ALA A 219 -4.90 14.64 -1.98
CA ALA A 219 -6.31 14.97 -1.82
C ALA A 219 -7.17 14.24 -2.87
N ASP A 220 -6.72 14.19 -4.12
CA ASP A 220 -7.41 13.49 -5.20
C ASP A 220 -7.35 11.96 -4.98
N LEU A 221 -6.19 11.42 -4.61
CA LEU A 221 -6.02 9.99 -4.34
C LEU A 221 -6.83 9.50 -3.14
N LEU A 222 -6.76 10.19 -1.99
CA LEU A 222 -7.36 9.75 -0.72
C LEU A 222 -8.74 10.35 -0.45
N GLY A 223 -9.20 11.30 -1.26
CA GLY A 223 -10.51 11.92 -1.20
C GLY A 223 -11.56 11.23 -2.07
N CYS A 224 -11.25 10.06 -2.63
CA CYS A 224 -12.23 9.25 -3.36
C CYS A 224 -13.06 8.42 -2.39
N SER A 225 -14.38 8.55 -2.46
CA SER A 225 -15.33 7.76 -1.67
C SER A 225 -15.32 6.26 -2.00
N ARG A 226 -14.86 5.89 -3.19
CA ARG A 226 -14.63 4.51 -3.62
C ARG A 226 -13.30 4.40 -4.34
N SER A 227 -12.57 3.32 -4.11
CA SER A 227 -11.33 3.07 -4.84
C SER A 227 -11.60 2.88 -6.32
N THR A 228 -10.76 3.48 -7.16
CA THR A 228 -10.81 3.35 -8.63
C THR A 228 -10.24 2.02 -9.13
N PHE A 229 -9.55 1.29 -8.26
CA PHE A 229 -8.95 0.00 -8.54
C PHE A 229 -9.24 -1.00 -7.40
N ASP A 230 -9.28 -2.27 -7.76
CA ASP A 230 -9.46 -3.40 -6.84
C ASP A 230 -8.12 -4.12 -6.66
N MET A 231 -7.61 -4.12 -5.43
CA MET A 231 -6.33 -4.76 -5.13
C MET A 231 -6.38 -6.28 -5.24
N GLY A 232 -7.53 -6.92 -5.01
CA GLY A 232 -7.72 -8.34 -5.27
C GLY A 232 -7.53 -8.67 -6.75
N ARG A 233 -8.12 -7.87 -7.64
CA ARG A 233 -7.91 -8.02 -9.11
C ARG A 233 -6.47 -7.78 -9.53
N ILE A 234 -5.77 -6.84 -8.89
CA ILE A 234 -4.34 -6.63 -9.12
C ILE A 234 -3.54 -7.88 -8.74
N LEU A 235 -3.81 -8.46 -7.57
CA LEU A 235 -3.16 -9.70 -7.13
C LEU A 235 -3.55 -10.94 -7.96
N ASP A 236 -4.72 -10.94 -8.60
CA ASP A 236 -5.18 -12.01 -9.47
C ASP A 236 -4.78 -11.84 -10.95
N GLY A 237 -3.65 -11.15 -11.19
CA GLY A 237 -3.04 -11.03 -12.50
C GLY A 237 -3.08 -9.64 -13.11
N GLY A 238 -3.47 -8.61 -12.36
CA GLY A 238 -3.31 -7.21 -12.76
C GLY A 238 -1.95 -6.62 -12.41
N LEU A 239 -1.75 -5.34 -12.71
CA LEU A 239 -0.52 -4.60 -12.40
C LEU A 239 -0.87 -3.28 -11.72
N LEU A 240 -0.14 -2.91 -10.67
CA LEU A 240 -0.18 -1.57 -10.10
C LEU A 240 1.25 -1.01 -10.04
N LEU A 241 1.48 0.12 -10.69
CA LEU A 241 2.76 0.82 -10.65
C LEU A 241 2.57 2.18 -9.96
N ALA A 242 3.18 2.34 -8.78
CA ALA A 242 3.12 3.55 -7.98
C ALA A 242 4.42 4.33 -8.11
N ARG A 243 4.37 5.43 -8.86
CA ARG A 243 5.49 6.36 -9.02
C ARG A 243 5.38 7.45 -7.95
N LEU A 244 6.22 7.39 -6.93
CA LEU A 244 6.18 8.25 -5.75
C LEU A 244 7.47 9.06 -5.56
N PRO A 245 7.86 9.92 -6.52
CA PRO A 245 9.12 10.63 -6.49
C PRO A 245 9.21 11.56 -5.28
N LYS A 246 10.06 11.24 -4.30
CA LYS A 246 10.23 12.01 -3.05
C LYS A 246 10.59 13.48 -3.30
N GLY A 247 11.33 13.78 -4.37
CA GLY A 247 11.69 15.16 -4.74
C GLY A 247 10.49 16.02 -5.17
N VAL A 248 9.43 15.40 -5.67
CA VAL A 248 8.19 16.09 -6.07
C VAL A 248 7.18 16.03 -4.94
N LEU A 249 6.96 14.84 -4.36
CA LEU A 249 5.94 14.59 -3.34
C LEU A 249 6.37 14.98 -1.92
N GLY A 250 7.65 15.21 -1.67
CA GLY A 250 8.18 15.26 -0.30
C GLY A 250 8.23 13.88 0.35
N GLU A 251 9.12 13.74 1.32
CA GLU A 251 9.43 12.44 1.92
C GLU A 251 8.23 11.84 2.67
N GLU A 252 7.58 12.61 3.55
CA GLU A 252 6.46 12.14 4.38
C GLU A 252 5.25 11.69 3.52
N THR A 253 4.96 12.43 2.45
CA THR A 253 3.84 12.10 1.56
C THR A 253 4.11 10.84 0.75
N ALA A 254 5.31 10.73 0.14
CA ALA A 254 5.68 9.52 -0.59
C ALA A 254 5.61 8.30 0.36
N ARG A 255 6.18 8.45 1.56
CA ARG A 255 6.15 7.44 2.63
C ARG A 255 4.73 7.02 2.98
N LEU A 256 3.83 7.97 3.23
CA LEU A 256 2.43 7.71 3.54
C LEU A 256 1.72 6.95 2.42
N VAL A 257 1.75 7.48 1.19
CA VAL A 257 1.04 6.90 0.04
C VAL A 257 1.55 5.48 -0.24
N GLY A 258 2.86 5.29 -0.28
CA GLY A 258 3.45 3.97 -0.49
C GLY A 258 3.06 3.01 0.64
N SER A 259 3.06 3.45 1.90
CA SER A 259 2.66 2.60 3.04
C SER A 259 1.18 2.22 3.01
N LEU A 260 0.30 3.12 2.58
CA LEU A 260 -1.13 2.83 2.39
C LEU A 260 -1.34 1.82 1.26
N ILE A 261 -0.59 1.93 0.15
CA ILE A 261 -0.62 0.93 -0.92
C ILE A 261 -0.18 -0.43 -0.37
N VAL A 262 0.97 -0.50 0.33
CA VAL A 262 1.45 -1.75 0.94
C VAL A 262 0.41 -2.34 1.90
N ALA A 263 -0.23 -1.51 2.73
CA ALA A 263 -1.32 -1.94 3.63
C ALA A 263 -2.50 -2.52 2.85
N ARG A 264 -2.89 -1.88 1.74
CA ARG A 264 -3.96 -2.38 0.88
C ARG A 264 -3.59 -3.72 0.23
N VAL A 265 -2.33 -3.90 -0.17
CA VAL A 265 -1.89 -5.19 -0.68
C VAL A 265 -1.96 -6.25 0.42
N TRP A 266 -1.48 -5.95 1.62
CA TRP A 266 -1.55 -6.88 2.76
C TRP A 266 -2.99 -7.32 3.05
N GLN A 267 -3.94 -6.39 3.04
CA GLN A 267 -5.37 -6.70 3.21
C GLN A 267 -5.92 -7.60 2.12
N ALA A 268 -5.66 -7.27 0.85
CA ALA A 268 -6.08 -8.11 -0.26
C ALA A 268 -5.44 -9.50 -0.19
N THR A 269 -4.20 -9.60 0.27
CA THR A 269 -3.52 -10.87 0.50
C THR A 269 -4.20 -11.70 1.59
N LEU A 270 -4.47 -11.12 2.77
CA LEU A 270 -5.18 -11.82 3.86
C LEU A 270 -6.58 -12.29 3.43
N ALA A 271 -7.31 -11.47 2.68
CA ALA A 271 -8.64 -11.82 2.17
C ALA A 271 -8.63 -13.07 1.26
N ARG A 272 -7.50 -13.36 0.61
CA ARG A 272 -7.30 -14.54 -0.26
C ARG A 272 -7.10 -15.84 0.54
N ALA A 273 -6.99 -15.79 1.87
CA ALA A 273 -6.95 -16.99 2.71
C ALA A 273 -8.19 -17.90 2.51
N ARG A 274 -9.31 -17.31 2.07
CA ARG A 274 -10.56 -18.03 1.76
C ARG A 274 -10.53 -18.80 0.43
N ILE A 275 -9.59 -18.50 -0.46
CA ILE A 275 -9.44 -19.18 -1.76
C ILE A 275 -8.62 -20.46 -1.56
N PRO A 276 -8.95 -21.62 -2.15
CA PRO A 276 -8.12 -22.82 -2.11
C PRO A 276 -6.72 -22.57 -2.70
N GLU A 277 -5.66 -23.08 -2.05
CA GLU A 277 -4.26 -22.84 -2.47
C GLU A 277 -3.95 -23.12 -3.97
N PRO A 278 -4.49 -24.16 -4.61
CA PRO A 278 -4.25 -24.43 -6.03
C PRO A 278 -4.85 -23.39 -6.97
N GLU A 279 -5.91 -22.69 -6.53
CA GLU A 279 -6.62 -21.68 -7.32
C GLU A 279 -6.04 -20.28 -7.14
N ARG A 280 -5.23 -20.07 -6.09
CA ARG A 280 -4.55 -18.80 -5.84
C ARG A 280 -3.51 -18.53 -6.93
N ARG A 281 -3.59 -17.35 -7.55
CA ARG A 281 -2.56 -16.87 -8.48
C ARG A 281 -1.37 -16.30 -7.73
N ASP A 282 -0.15 -16.56 -8.20
CA ASP A 282 1.05 -15.91 -7.67
C ASP A 282 1.04 -14.40 -8.00
N ALA A 283 1.44 -13.59 -7.02
CA ALA A 283 1.64 -12.15 -7.18
C ALA A 283 2.90 -11.69 -6.44
N GLY A 284 3.49 -10.57 -6.87
CA GLY A 284 4.66 -9.97 -6.21
C GLY A 284 4.43 -8.53 -5.77
N LEU A 285 4.97 -8.15 -4.61
CA LEU A 285 5.14 -6.76 -4.21
C LEU A 285 6.61 -6.38 -4.31
N TYR A 286 6.90 -5.44 -5.19
CA TYR A 286 8.21 -4.93 -5.49
C TYR A 286 8.36 -3.51 -4.95
N VAL A 287 9.20 -3.34 -3.93
CA VAL A 287 9.41 -2.04 -3.28
C VAL A 287 10.88 -1.67 -3.35
N ASP A 288 11.21 -0.63 -4.13
CA ASP A 288 12.53 -0.03 -4.04
C ASP A 288 12.64 0.81 -2.75
N GLU A 289 13.78 0.72 -2.07
CA GLU A 289 14.00 1.29 -0.73
C GLU A 289 12.89 0.91 0.29
N ALA A 290 12.59 -0.38 0.40
CA ALA A 290 11.47 -0.93 1.18
C ALA A 290 11.35 -0.42 2.63
N GLN A 291 12.47 -0.10 3.28
CA GLN A 291 12.49 0.49 4.64
C GLN A 291 11.64 1.77 4.77
N ASN A 292 11.37 2.46 3.66
CA ASN A 292 10.53 3.65 3.64
C ASN A 292 9.03 3.36 3.55
N PHE A 293 8.58 2.13 3.33
CA PHE A 293 7.17 1.87 3.03
C PHE A 293 6.55 0.76 3.88
N LEU A 294 7.37 0.06 4.67
CA LEU A 294 6.94 -1.05 5.53
C LEU A 294 6.39 -0.56 6.88
N HIS A 295 5.42 0.35 6.84
CA HIS A 295 4.75 0.93 8.01
C HIS A 295 3.42 0.22 8.37
N LEU A 296 3.38 -1.11 8.25
CA LEU A 296 2.20 -1.96 8.50
C LEU A 296 1.95 -2.25 10.00
N PRO A 297 0.76 -2.70 10.43
CA PRO A 297 0.59 -3.27 11.77
C PRO A 297 1.40 -4.58 11.90
N GLY A 298 2.19 -4.73 12.98
CA GLY A 298 3.07 -5.89 13.20
C GLY A 298 4.56 -5.62 12.90
N ALA A 299 5.47 -6.44 13.42
CA ALA A 299 6.87 -6.36 13.00
C ALA A 299 6.99 -6.86 11.55
N LEU A 300 7.94 -6.31 10.78
CA LEU A 300 8.21 -6.79 9.43
C LEU A 300 8.45 -8.31 9.41
N GLU A 301 9.13 -8.81 10.45
CA GLU A 301 9.41 -10.23 10.66
C GLU A 301 8.13 -11.06 10.79
N ASP A 302 7.13 -10.58 11.54
CA ASP A 302 5.84 -11.26 11.70
C ASP A 302 5.06 -11.28 10.38
N ILE A 303 5.08 -10.18 9.63
CA ILE A 303 4.38 -10.06 8.34
C ILE A 303 5.00 -10.98 7.29
N LEU A 304 6.33 -11.02 7.21
CA LEU A 304 7.05 -11.90 6.29
C LEU A 304 6.84 -13.38 6.67
N ALA A 305 6.81 -13.70 7.96
CA ALA A 305 6.51 -15.04 8.44
C ALA A 305 5.05 -15.45 8.18
N GLU A 306 4.08 -14.58 8.45
CA GLU A 306 2.65 -14.83 8.21
C GLU A 306 2.32 -14.95 6.72
N ALA A 307 2.96 -14.16 5.86
CA ALA A 307 2.82 -14.28 4.40
C ALA A 307 3.26 -15.66 3.88
N ALA A 308 4.33 -16.21 4.45
CA ALA A 308 4.83 -17.54 4.12
C ALA A 308 3.94 -18.68 4.68
N VAL A 309 3.35 -18.47 5.86
CA VAL A 309 2.51 -19.48 6.56
C VAL A 309 1.08 -19.54 6.03
N THR A 310 0.51 -18.43 5.56
CA THR A 310 -0.88 -18.38 5.08
C THR A 310 -1.08 -19.00 3.69
N GLY A 311 -0.03 -19.52 3.05
CA GLY A 311 -0.08 -20.01 1.66
C GLY A 311 -0.48 -18.91 0.67
N CYS A 312 -0.35 -17.65 1.09
CA CYS A 312 -0.60 -16.48 0.31
C CYS A 312 0.57 -16.34 -0.64
N ARG A 313 0.37 -16.68 -1.92
CA ARG A 313 1.40 -16.67 -2.96
C ARG A 313 1.85 -15.23 -3.24
N TRP A 314 2.71 -14.71 -2.37
CA TRP A 314 3.15 -13.33 -2.31
C TRP A 314 4.67 -13.32 -2.17
N CYS A 315 5.36 -12.66 -3.10
CA CYS A 315 6.81 -12.57 -3.19
C CYS A 315 7.28 -11.12 -2.97
#